data_AF-A0A4W2DVW7-F1
#
_entry.id   AF-A0A4W2DVW7-F1
#
_cell.length_a   1.000
_cell.length_b   1.000
_cell.length_c   1.000
_cell.angle_alpha   90.00
_cell.angle_beta   90.00
_cell.angle_gamma   90.00
#
_symmetry.space_group_name_H-M   'P 1'
#
loop_
_entity.id
_entity.type
_entity.pdbx_description
1 polymer ?
#
loop_
_entity_poly.entity_id
_entity_poly.type
_entity_poly.pdbx_seq_one_letter_code
_entity_poly.pdbx_strand_id
1 'polypeptide(L)'
;MAKRAAGRMRWDSVWLLRLLMSVLVLERFQLVAGLLQVEMAGRTQMVFLNENVTIFCKIRDSPHLDIKSMGITWFQKTGKSETYTKLFQYFGNYRETSQRGAWVSLRSLQKGDASLQLPRVQLEDAGEYRCELVVTPQKAQGSVWLKVVAQPVSNLSEQVMVKDNKDRHILCTSSRFYPEHINITWKKWTQNDRHFREFSKNITTDHIVKNEDGTFNITSHLRLKPSLEDNGTIYQCVVWHVSLPTIQSLDFQLILHPESEKKTDWLSIGMIVVIIIGLIILLYIFLKTRSVKCWKWCLLKRVCAHVVQLFMTLWSVVCQAPLSMEFSKQEHWNGLPFPSPGAFPNPEIEPKSPAFQVDSLLLEPLGKLEDERHCKQRLLEDKGPSKLELDQMTASSTHQQI
;
A
#
# COMPACT_ATOMS: atom_id res chain seq x y z
N MET A 1 -69.46 60.33 -90.61
CA MET A 1 -68.43 60.23 -89.54
C MET A 1 -69.02 59.43 -88.40
N ALA A 2 -68.43 58.29 -88.02
CA ALA A 2 -68.95 57.44 -86.94
C ALA A 2 -68.08 57.59 -85.68
N LYS A 3 -68.69 57.94 -84.54
CA LYS A 3 -68.02 57.96 -83.23
C LYS A 3 -67.91 56.53 -82.69
N ARG A 4 -66.70 56.07 -82.36
CA ARG A 4 -66.50 54.87 -81.53
C ARG A 4 -66.36 55.29 -80.06
N ALA A 5 -67.20 54.74 -79.19
CA ALA A 5 -67.02 54.82 -77.74
C ALA A 5 -66.11 53.67 -77.28
N ALA A 6 -65.09 53.97 -76.47
CA ALA A 6 -64.20 52.96 -75.90
C ALA A 6 -64.70 52.53 -74.51
N GLY A 7 -65.21 51.31 -74.40
CA GLY A 7 -65.58 50.71 -73.12
C GLY A 7 -64.33 50.31 -72.32
N ARG A 8 -64.08 51.00 -71.20
CA ARG A 8 -62.98 50.67 -70.27
C ARG A 8 -63.40 49.49 -69.39
N MET A 9 -62.92 48.27 -69.70
CA MET A 9 -63.09 47.11 -68.83
C MET A 9 -62.40 47.35 -67.48
N ARG A 10 -63.19 47.36 -66.41
CA ARG A 10 -62.75 47.45 -65.02
C ARG A 10 -62.50 46.02 -64.52
N TRP A 11 -61.24 45.59 -64.52
CA TRP A 11 -60.85 44.32 -63.94
C TRP A 11 -61.11 44.33 -62.43
N ASP A 12 -61.81 43.32 -61.91
CA ASP A 12 -62.11 43.23 -60.48
C ASP A 12 -60.81 43.06 -59.68
N SER A 13 -60.49 44.06 -58.87
CA SER A 13 -59.32 44.05 -57.98
C SER A 13 -59.32 42.88 -57.01
N VAL A 14 -60.51 42.34 -56.68
CA VAL A 14 -60.70 41.13 -55.86
C VAL A 14 -60.11 39.89 -56.53
N TRP A 15 -60.19 39.76 -57.86
CA TRP A 15 -59.59 38.64 -58.59
C TRP A 15 -58.07 38.69 -58.51
N LEU A 16 -57.47 39.86 -58.75
CA LEU A 16 -56.02 40.06 -58.62
C LEU A 16 -55.53 39.81 -57.20
N LEU A 17 -56.26 40.28 -56.17
CA LEU A 17 -55.95 40.02 -54.77
C LEU A 17 -56.05 38.53 -54.41
N ARG A 18 -57.08 37.81 -54.89
CA ARG A 18 -57.18 36.36 -54.67
C ARG A 18 -56.06 35.60 -55.38
N LEU A 19 -55.68 36.01 -56.59
CA LEU A 19 -54.58 35.40 -57.33
C LEU A 19 -53.25 35.65 -56.61
N LEU A 20 -52.97 36.88 -56.19
CA LEU A 20 -51.79 37.24 -55.39
C LEU A 20 -51.72 36.46 -54.07
N MET A 21 -52.84 36.38 -53.34
CA MET A 21 -52.91 35.60 -52.10
C MET A 21 -52.74 34.10 -52.34
N SER A 22 -53.27 33.56 -53.44
CA SER A 22 -53.06 32.15 -53.81
C SER A 22 -51.59 31.86 -54.19
N VAL A 23 -50.93 32.78 -54.89
CA VAL A 23 -49.49 32.70 -55.19
C VAL A 23 -48.66 32.77 -53.91
N LEU A 24 -48.94 33.72 -53.00
CA LEU A 24 -48.28 33.82 -51.69
C LEU A 24 -48.52 32.58 -50.80
N VAL A 25 -49.66 31.92 -50.93
CA VAL A 25 -49.94 30.64 -50.24
C VAL A 25 -49.17 29.48 -50.89
N LEU A 26 -49.05 29.43 -52.23
CA LEU A 26 -48.23 28.43 -52.92
C LEU A 26 -46.72 28.62 -52.63
N GLU A 27 -46.21 29.85 -52.62
CA GLU A 27 -44.83 30.16 -52.22
C GLU A 27 -44.54 29.71 -50.78
N ARG A 28 -45.50 29.88 -49.86
CA ARG A 28 -45.40 29.35 -48.49
C ARG A 28 -45.54 27.83 -48.40
N PHE A 29 -46.19 27.18 -49.37
CA PHE A 29 -46.36 25.72 -49.40
C PHE A 29 -45.13 24.95 -49.91
N GLN A 30 -44.23 25.60 -50.65
CA GLN A 30 -43.02 24.94 -51.19
C GLN A 30 -41.86 24.81 -50.20
N LEU A 31 -42.01 25.23 -48.94
CA LEU A 31 -40.89 25.40 -47.99
C LEU A 31 -40.98 24.54 -46.72
N VAL A 32 -41.54 23.33 -46.84
CA VAL A 32 -41.37 22.24 -45.84
C VAL A 32 -41.02 20.91 -46.53
N ALA A 33 -40.04 20.94 -47.44
CA ALA A 33 -39.27 19.74 -47.73
C ALA A 33 -38.37 19.46 -46.51
N GLY A 34 -38.53 18.31 -45.85
CA GLY A 34 -37.73 17.94 -44.69
C GLY A 34 -36.25 17.91 -45.03
N LEU A 35 -35.47 18.79 -44.40
CA LEU A 35 -34.01 18.80 -44.57
C LEU A 35 -33.42 17.57 -43.88
N LEU A 36 -32.53 16.84 -44.56
CA LEU A 36 -31.76 15.74 -43.98
C LEU A 36 -31.07 16.22 -42.70
N GLN A 37 -31.31 15.55 -41.59
CA GLN A 37 -30.74 15.87 -40.28
C GLN A 37 -30.21 14.61 -39.61
N VAL A 38 -29.09 14.77 -38.91
CA VAL A 38 -28.51 13.72 -38.07
C VAL A 38 -28.68 14.03 -36.60
N GLU A 39 -28.94 12.99 -35.82
CA GLU A 39 -29.07 13.01 -34.37
C GLU A 39 -27.80 12.39 -33.75
N MET A 40 -27.21 13.14 -32.81
CA MET A 40 -26.01 12.77 -32.05
C MET A 40 -26.41 12.53 -30.58
N ALA A 41 -25.52 11.95 -29.76
CA ALA A 41 -25.74 11.71 -28.32
C ALA A 41 -25.72 12.98 -27.43
N GLY A 42 -26.26 14.10 -27.92
CA GLY A 42 -26.12 15.41 -27.30
C GLY A 42 -24.77 16.06 -27.60
N ARG A 43 -24.31 16.95 -26.70
CA ARG A 43 -23.08 17.73 -26.88
C ARG A 43 -21.81 16.98 -26.51
N THR A 44 -21.87 16.11 -25.51
CA THR A 44 -20.71 15.42 -24.93
C THR A 44 -21.09 13.99 -24.56
N GLN A 45 -20.27 13.04 -24.98
CA GLN A 45 -20.39 11.63 -24.62
C GLN A 45 -19.19 11.23 -23.75
N MET A 46 -19.44 10.61 -22.59
CA MET A 46 -18.38 10.11 -21.71
C MET A 46 -18.11 8.63 -21.97
N VAL A 47 -16.85 8.22 -21.86
CA VAL A 47 -16.38 6.84 -22.07
C VAL A 47 -15.22 6.54 -21.11
N PHE A 48 -15.14 5.31 -20.61
CA PHE A 48 -14.01 4.88 -19.79
C PHE A 48 -12.80 4.45 -20.64
N LEU A 49 -11.59 4.72 -20.12
CA LEU A 49 -10.32 4.31 -20.73
C LEU A 49 -10.27 2.79 -20.96
N ASN A 50 -9.73 2.37 -22.11
CA ASN A 50 -9.67 0.98 -22.61
C ASN A 50 -11.02 0.33 -22.99
N GLU A 51 -12.18 0.97 -22.79
CA GLU A 51 -13.46 0.42 -23.23
C GLU A 51 -13.71 0.64 -24.74
N ASN A 52 -14.76 -0.01 -25.27
CA ASN A 52 -15.22 0.19 -26.63
C ASN A 52 -16.43 1.14 -26.62
N VAL A 53 -16.46 2.12 -27.53
CA VAL A 53 -17.55 3.11 -27.61
C VAL A 53 -18.25 3.11 -28.97
N THR A 54 -19.57 3.29 -28.94
CA THR A 54 -20.37 3.67 -30.10
C THR A 54 -20.64 5.17 -30.04
N ILE A 55 -20.05 5.95 -30.96
CA ILE A 55 -20.32 7.37 -31.10
C ILE A 55 -21.54 7.54 -32.01
N PHE A 56 -22.64 8.02 -31.43
CA PHE A 56 -23.94 7.99 -32.10
C PHE A 56 -24.04 9.01 -33.25
N CYS A 57 -24.50 8.54 -34.42
CA CYS A 57 -24.96 9.38 -35.51
C CYS A 57 -26.09 8.67 -36.26
N LYS A 58 -27.33 9.13 -36.12
CA LYS A 58 -28.53 8.51 -36.72
C LYS A 58 -29.29 9.50 -37.58
N ILE A 59 -29.92 9.03 -38.65
CA ILE A 59 -30.77 9.85 -39.51
C ILE A 59 -32.14 9.98 -38.86
N ARG A 60 -32.67 11.20 -38.79
CA ARG A 60 -34.05 11.42 -38.35
C ARG A 60 -35.03 10.72 -39.32
N ASP A 61 -36.09 10.17 -38.75
CA ASP A 61 -37.18 9.47 -39.46
C ASP A 61 -36.79 8.16 -40.17
N SER A 62 -35.54 7.70 -40.06
CA SER A 62 -35.03 6.37 -40.47
C SER A 62 -35.59 5.82 -41.80
N PRO A 63 -35.54 6.56 -42.92
CA PRO A 63 -35.98 6.04 -44.21
C PRO A 63 -35.19 4.80 -44.62
N HIS A 64 -35.84 3.89 -45.36
CA HIS A 64 -35.14 2.80 -46.04
C HIS A 64 -34.29 3.39 -47.18
N LEU A 65 -33.00 3.59 -46.92
CA LEU A 65 -32.05 4.19 -47.86
C LEU A 65 -31.26 3.12 -48.61
N ASP A 66 -31.02 3.34 -49.91
CA ASP A 66 -30.02 2.58 -50.66
C ASP A 66 -28.63 3.08 -50.30
N ILE A 67 -27.83 2.22 -49.64
CA ILE A 67 -26.44 2.47 -49.27
C ILE A 67 -25.62 3.01 -50.46
N LYS A 68 -25.92 2.60 -51.70
CA LYS A 68 -25.17 3.01 -52.89
C LYS A 68 -25.28 4.51 -53.18
N SER A 69 -26.38 5.13 -52.75
CA SER A 69 -26.64 6.58 -52.87
C SER A 69 -26.12 7.40 -51.68
N MET A 70 -25.48 6.72 -50.72
CA MET A 70 -25.14 7.25 -49.41
C MET A 70 -23.62 7.35 -49.21
N GLY A 71 -23.19 8.47 -48.65
CA GLY A 71 -21.83 8.72 -48.19
C GLY A 71 -21.82 8.99 -46.69
N ILE A 72 -20.88 8.38 -45.97
CA ILE A 72 -20.62 8.67 -44.56
C ILE A 72 -19.11 8.90 -44.39
N THR A 73 -18.75 10.02 -43.78
CA THR A 73 -17.38 10.34 -43.40
C THR A 73 -17.35 10.75 -41.94
N TRP A 74 -16.48 10.12 -41.15
CA TRP A 74 -16.21 10.51 -39.77
C TRP A 74 -14.87 11.21 -39.67
N PHE A 75 -14.86 12.32 -38.97
CA PHE A 75 -13.69 13.12 -38.66
C PHE A 75 -13.49 13.23 -37.16
N GLN A 76 -12.23 13.35 -36.74
CA GLN A 76 -11.83 13.62 -35.35
C GLN A 76 -10.93 14.85 -35.32
N LYS A 77 -11.18 15.73 -34.36
CA LYS A 77 -10.29 16.83 -33.98
C LYS A 77 -9.90 16.63 -32.52
N THR A 78 -8.72 16.05 -32.31
CA THR A 78 -8.09 15.94 -30.98
C THR A 78 -7.93 17.34 -30.38
N GLY A 79 -8.14 17.52 -29.08
CA GLY A 79 -8.11 18.85 -28.45
C GLY A 79 -6.80 19.65 -28.56
N LYS A 80 -5.72 19.04 -29.06
CA LYS A 80 -4.42 19.68 -29.34
C LYS A 80 -4.22 20.07 -30.82
N SER A 81 -5.08 19.59 -31.73
CA SER A 81 -5.00 19.85 -33.16
C SER A 81 -6.06 20.83 -33.60
N GLU A 82 -5.74 21.73 -34.52
CA GLU A 82 -6.75 22.57 -35.16
C GLU A 82 -7.45 21.86 -36.34
N THR A 83 -6.79 20.87 -36.94
CA THR A 83 -7.26 20.15 -38.13
C THR A 83 -8.06 18.90 -37.78
N TYR A 84 -9.01 18.55 -38.68
CA TYR A 84 -9.76 17.32 -38.61
C TYR A 84 -9.03 16.20 -39.34
N THR A 85 -8.74 15.10 -38.64
CA THR A 85 -8.24 13.85 -39.22
C THR A 85 -9.43 12.98 -39.61
N LYS A 86 -9.41 12.41 -40.82
CA LYS A 86 -10.42 11.44 -41.29
C LYS A 86 -10.23 10.10 -40.56
N LEU A 87 -11.26 9.60 -39.89
CA LEU A 87 -11.25 8.30 -39.20
C LEU A 87 -11.87 7.17 -40.02
N PHE A 88 -12.94 7.48 -40.75
CA PHE A 88 -13.67 6.49 -41.55
C PHE A 88 -14.31 7.20 -42.73
N GLN A 89 -14.29 6.57 -43.90
CA GLN A 89 -15.11 6.98 -45.04
C GLN A 89 -15.71 5.77 -45.74
N TYR A 90 -16.97 5.91 -46.11
CA TYR A 90 -17.66 4.98 -46.98
C TYR A 90 -18.48 5.76 -48.02
N PHE A 91 -18.35 5.39 -49.29
CA PHE A 91 -19.13 5.99 -50.39
C PHE A 91 -19.32 4.98 -51.52
N GLY A 92 -20.57 4.66 -51.87
CA GLY A 92 -20.87 3.65 -52.89
C GLY A 92 -20.36 2.26 -52.49
N ASN A 93 -19.21 1.85 -53.04
CA ASN A 93 -18.47 0.62 -52.69
C ASN A 93 -17.07 0.91 -52.10
N TYR A 94 -16.61 2.17 -52.09
CA TYR A 94 -15.32 2.55 -51.53
C TYR A 94 -15.42 2.62 -50.01
N ARG A 95 -14.45 2.00 -49.31
CA ARG A 95 -14.33 2.03 -47.84
C ARG A 95 -12.89 2.27 -47.43
N GLU A 96 -12.69 3.33 -46.66
CA GLU A 96 -11.41 3.72 -46.08
C GLU A 96 -11.54 3.73 -44.54
N THR A 97 -10.66 3.03 -43.85
CA THR A 97 -10.64 2.90 -42.38
C THR A 97 -9.29 3.38 -41.86
N SER A 98 -9.28 4.33 -40.92
CA SER A 98 -8.06 4.79 -40.27
C SER A 98 -7.41 3.70 -39.41
N GLN A 99 -6.11 3.86 -39.15
CA GLN A 99 -5.27 2.92 -38.39
C GLN A 99 -5.78 2.66 -36.95
N ARG A 100 -6.61 3.55 -36.38
CA ARG A 100 -7.27 3.35 -35.07
C ARG A 100 -8.27 2.18 -35.06
N GLY A 101 -8.57 1.58 -36.21
CA GLY A 101 -9.51 0.46 -36.31
C GLY A 101 -10.93 0.87 -35.95
N ALA A 102 -11.35 2.08 -36.37
CA ALA A 102 -12.72 2.55 -36.23
C ALA A 102 -13.58 2.12 -37.43
N TRP A 103 -14.84 1.73 -37.21
CA TRP A 103 -15.73 1.26 -38.28
C TRP A 103 -17.19 1.67 -38.09
N VAL A 104 -17.95 1.70 -39.20
CA VAL A 104 -19.42 1.82 -39.19
C VAL A 104 -20.02 0.50 -39.69
N SER A 105 -21.11 0.05 -39.06
CA SER A 105 -21.83 -1.17 -39.46
C SER A 105 -22.69 -0.92 -40.69
N LEU A 106 -22.36 -1.52 -41.84
CA LEU A 106 -23.15 -1.35 -43.08
C LEU A 106 -24.60 -1.85 -42.94
N ARG A 107 -24.84 -2.87 -42.09
CA ARG A 107 -26.20 -3.37 -41.78
C ARG A 107 -27.01 -2.40 -40.91
N SER A 108 -26.33 -1.57 -40.12
CA SER A 108 -26.94 -0.49 -39.35
C SER A 108 -27.18 0.73 -40.24
N LEU A 109 -26.25 1.01 -41.16
CA LEU A 109 -26.32 2.10 -42.13
C LEU A 109 -27.56 2.00 -43.05
N GLN A 110 -27.91 0.78 -43.48
CA GLN A 110 -29.17 0.48 -44.21
C GLN A 110 -30.44 0.92 -43.48
N LYS A 111 -30.38 1.05 -42.15
CA LYS A 111 -31.48 1.42 -41.26
C LYS A 111 -31.36 2.86 -40.76
N GLY A 112 -30.49 3.66 -41.39
CA GLY A 112 -30.22 5.06 -41.01
C GLY A 112 -29.31 5.22 -39.79
N ASP A 113 -28.58 4.19 -39.37
CA ASP A 113 -27.64 4.27 -38.24
C ASP A 113 -26.18 4.26 -38.71
N ALA A 114 -25.57 5.44 -38.71
CA ALA A 114 -24.20 5.71 -39.16
C ALA A 114 -23.19 5.80 -38.00
N SER A 115 -23.56 5.31 -36.81
CA SER A 115 -22.75 5.43 -35.59
C SER A 115 -21.38 4.76 -35.72
N LEU A 116 -20.32 5.46 -35.27
CA LEU A 116 -18.95 4.98 -35.32
C LEU A 116 -18.65 4.07 -34.13
N GLN A 117 -18.12 2.88 -34.40
CA GLN A 117 -17.55 1.98 -33.40
C GLN A 117 -16.05 2.27 -33.28
N LEU A 118 -15.59 2.55 -32.06
CA LEU A 118 -14.19 2.79 -31.73
C LEU A 118 -13.78 1.86 -30.57
N PRO A 119 -12.92 0.86 -30.80
CA PRO A 119 -12.51 -0.08 -29.76
C PRO A 119 -11.34 0.47 -28.94
N ARG A 120 -11.21 0.02 -27.67
CA ARG A 120 -10.06 0.31 -26.78
C ARG A 120 -9.67 1.79 -26.77
N VAL A 121 -10.61 2.64 -26.35
CA VAL A 121 -10.45 4.09 -26.33
C VAL A 121 -9.29 4.51 -25.43
N GLN A 122 -8.38 5.32 -25.99
CA GLN A 122 -7.21 5.87 -25.29
C GLN A 122 -7.40 7.35 -24.94
N LEU A 123 -6.56 7.90 -24.05
CA LEU A 123 -6.62 9.32 -23.65
C LEU A 123 -6.48 10.31 -24.82
N GLU A 124 -5.74 9.92 -25.86
CA GLU A 124 -5.53 10.71 -27.08
C GLU A 124 -6.75 10.72 -28.04
N ASP A 125 -7.71 9.80 -27.86
CA ASP A 125 -8.94 9.80 -28.64
C ASP A 125 -9.91 10.92 -28.21
N ALA A 126 -9.67 11.55 -27.06
CA ALA A 126 -10.47 12.67 -26.56
C ALA A 126 -10.44 13.89 -27.51
N GLY A 127 -11.63 14.38 -27.88
CA GLY A 127 -11.78 15.51 -28.81
C GLY A 127 -13.17 15.62 -29.42
N GLU A 128 -13.30 16.46 -30.44
CA GLU A 128 -14.54 16.61 -31.21
C GLU A 128 -14.60 15.57 -32.33
N TYR A 129 -15.70 14.82 -32.38
CA TYR A 129 -16.01 13.92 -33.49
C TYR A 129 -17.12 14.51 -34.34
N ARG A 130 -16.90 14.60 -35.65
CA ARG A 130 -17.88 15.08 -36.62
C ARG A 130 -18.30 13.94 -37.55
N CYS A 131 -19.59 13.64 -37.51
CA CYS A 131 -20.28 12.82 -38.50
C CYS A 131 -20.67 13.71 -39.68
N GLU A 132 -20.23 13.38 -40.89
CA GLU A 132 -20.69 13.98 -42.14
C GLU A 132 -21.42 12.93 -42.97
N LEU A 133 -22.70 13.20 -43.26
CA LEU A 133 -23.56 12.31 -44.01
C LEU A 133 -24.07 12.97 -45.29
N VAL A 134 -23.99 12.25 -46.39
CA VAL A 134 -24.49 12.66 -47.71
C VAL A 134 -25.48 11.63 -48.21
N VAL A 135 -26.69 12.07 -48.58
CA VAL A 135 -27.71 11.28 -49.29
C VAL A 135 -28.11 12.13 -50.47
N THR A 136 -27.53 11.87 -51.64
CA THR A 136 -27.52 12.83 -52.76
C THR A 136 -28.93 13.27 -53.17
N PRO A 137 -29.22 14.59 -53.30
CA PRO A 137 -28.28 15.73 -53.26
C PRO A 137 -28.05 16.36 -51.87
N GLN A 138 -28.66 15.83 -50.81
CA GLN A 138 -28.63 16.44 -49.47
C GLN A 138 -27.38 16.06 -48.68
N LYS A 139 -26.95 16.96 -47.79
CA LYS A 139 -25.86 16.76 -46.83
C LYS A 139 -26.31 17.19 -45.44
N ALA A 140 -25.99 16.37 -44.44
CA ALA A 140 -26.19 16.63 -43.02
C ALA A 140 -24.88 16.42 -42.26
N GLN A 141 -24.71 17.10 -41.13
CA GLN A 141 -23.56 16.90 -40.26
C GLN A 141 -23.94 17.08 -38.80
N GLY A 142 -23.21 16.41 -37.91
CA GLY A 142 -23.37 16.52 -36.46
C GLY A 142 -22.03 16.35 -35.76
N SER A 143 -21.83 17.12 -34.69
CA SER A 143 -20.62 17.05 -33.85
C SER A 143 -20.98 16.59 -32.44
N VAL A 144 -20.08 15.83 -31.82
CA VAL A 144 -20.15 15.44 -30.40
C VAL A 144 -18.74 15.44 -29.80
N TRP A 145 -18.60 15.88 -28.55
CA TRP A 145 -17.34 15.85 -27.83
C TRP A 145 -17.17 14.52 -27.09
N LEU A 146 -16.14 13.74 -27.43
CA LEU A 146 -15.81 12.51 -26.70
C LEU A 146 -14.91 12.86 -25.50
N LYS A 147 -15.40 12.58 -24.29
CA LYS A 147 -14.66 12.79 -23.05
C LYS A 147 -14.24 11.44 -22.47
N VAL A 148 -12.95 11.15 -22.51
CA VAL A 148 -12.34 9.97 -21.91
C VAL A 148 -12.13 10.20 -20.42
N VAL A 149 -12.45 9.20 -19.60
CA VAL A 149 -12.29 9.24 -18.14
C VAL A 149 -11.77 7.90 -17.59
N ALA A 150 -11.16 7.91 -16.41
CA ALA A 150 -10.78 6.70 -15.67
C ALA A 150 -11.21 6.81 -14.20
N GLN A 151 -11.61 5.70 -13.58
CA GLN A 151 -12.09 5.68 -12.19
C GLN A 151 -10.93 5.53 -11.19
N PRO A 152 -10.89 6.34 -10.12
CA PRO A 152 -9.89 6.18 -9.07
C PRO A 152 -10.06 4.84 -8.38
N VAL A 153 -8.98 4.07 -8.34
CA VAL A 153 -8.83 2.93 -7.44
C VAL A 153 -8.33 3.49 -6.12
N SER A 154 -9.26 3.75 -5.20
CA SER A 154 -8.96 4.30 -3.87
C SER A 154 -8.75 3.20 -2.83
N ASN A 155 -7.81 3.41 -1.90
CA ASN A 155 -7.52 2.48 -0.81
C ASN A 155 -7.14 3.25 0.47
N LEU A 156 -7.36 2.62 1.63
CA LEU A 156 -6.89 3.11 2.93
C LEU A 156 -5.81 2.18 3.49
N SER A 157 -4.74 2.77 4.02
CA SER A 157 -3.63 2.05 4.64
C SER A 157 -3.17 2.75 5.92
N GLU A 158 -2.85 1.98 6.96
CA GLU A 158 -2.29 2.49 8.21
C GLU A 158 -0.77 2.28 8.24
N GLN A 159 -0.05 3.30 8.68
CA GLN A 159 1.39 3.26 8.95
C GLN A 159 1.65 3.73 10.38
N VAL A 160 2.43 2.94 11.14
CA VAL A 160 2.85 3.28 12.50
C VAL A 160 4.26 3.86 12.44
N MET A 161 4.44 5.08 12.95
CA MET A 161 5.73 5.75 12.93
C MET A 161 6.62 5.21 14.05
N VAL A 162 7.64 4.41 13.69
CA VAL A 162 8.57 3.71 14.61
C VAL A 162 9.23 4.63 15.65
N LYS A 163 9.32 5.93 15.37
CA LYS A 163 9.99 6.91 16.25
C LYS A 163 9.13 7.40 17.42
N ASP A 164 7.81 7.36 17.28
CA ASP A 164 6.83 7.76 18.30
C ASP A 164 5.67 6.76 18.26
N ASN A 165 5.70 5.74 19.13
CA ASN A 165 4.76 4.61 19.18
C ASN A 165 3.29 5.00 19.55
N LYS A 166 2.94 6.27 19.39
CA LYS A 166 1.63 6.87 19.67
C LYS A 166 1.03 7.52 18.42
N ASP A 167 1.85 8.05 17.50
CA ASP A 167 1.36 8.75 16.31
C ASP A 167 0.94 7.73 15.22
N ARG A 168 -0.30 7.86 14.73
CA ARG A 168 -0.86 7.02 13.65
C ARG A 168 -0.96 7.82 12.36
N HIS A 169 -0.43 7.28 11.26
CA HIS A 169 -0.56 7.87 9.94
C HIS A 169 -1.52 7.01 9.10
N ILE A 170 -2.62 7.60 8.64
CA ILE A 170 -3.57 6.94 7.73
C ILE A 170 -3.38 7.56 6.35
N LEU A 171 -3.17 6.72 5.34
CA LEU A 171 -2.98 7.14 3.96
C LEU A 171 -4.21 6.73 3.15
N CYS A 172 -4.88 7.71 2.55
CA CYS A 172 -5.88 7.49 1.51
C CYS A 172 -5.22 7.69 0.15
N THR A 173 -4.88 6.59 -0.50
CA THR A 173 -4.33 6.60 -1.86
C THR A 173 -5.49 6.55 -2.85
N SER A 174 -5.37 7.27 -3.97
CA SER A 174 -6.28 7.18 -5.11
C SER A 174 -5.44 7.10 -6.38
N SER A 175 -5.58 6.03 -7.14
CA SER A 175 -4.66 5.70 -8.24
C SER A 175 -5.40 5.43 -9.56
N ARG A 176 -4.70 5.65 -10.67
CA ARG A 176 -5.15 5.40 -12.06
C ARG A 176 -6.44 6.13 -12.47
N PHE A 177 -6.64 7.36 -11.97
CA PHE A 177 -7.77 8.20 -12.37
C PHE A 177 -7.42 9.18 -13.51
N TYR A 178 -8.45 9.65 -14.22
CA TYR A 178 -8.32 10.68 -15.26
C TYR A 178 -9.68 11.36 -15.47
N PRO A 179 -9.78 12.70 -15.60
CA PRO A 179 -8.70 13.70 -15.66
C PRO A 179 -8.05 14.00 -14.28
N GLU A 180 -7.12 14.95 -14.26
CA GLU A 180 -6.34 15.35 -13.07
C GLU A 180 -7.19 15.88 -11.90
N HIS A 181 -8.31 16.54 -12.17
CA HIS A 181 -9.10 17.23 -11.14
C HIS A 181 -9.93 16.27 -10.28
N ILE A 182 -9.36 15.91 -9.13
CA ILE A 182 -9.95 15.08 -8.06
C ILE A 182 -10.06 15.90 -6.76
N ASN A 183 -11.05 15.60 -5.93
CA ASN A 183 -11.19 16.20 -4.59
C ASN A 183 -11.21 15.08 -3.54
N ILE A 184 -10.34 15.18 -2.53
CA ILE A 184 -10.24 14.24 -1.42
C ILE A 184 -10.41 15.01 -0.12
N THR A 185 -11.42 14.61 0.65
CA THR A 185 -11.76 15.21 1.94
C THR A 185 -11.84 14.13 3.00
N TRP A 186 -11.72 14.51 4.27
CA TRP A 186 -11.85 13.60 5.40
C TRP A 186 -13.04 13.97 6.25
N LYS A 187 -13.68 12.94 6.81
CA LYS A 187 -14.72 13.07 7.81
C LYS A 187 -14.36 12.21 9.03
N LYS A 188 -14.91 12.54 10.18
CA LYS A 188 -14.87 11.70 11.38
C LYS A 188 -16.26 11.48 11.94
N TRP A 189 -16.46 10.33 12.55
CA TRP A 189 -17.62 10.00 13.35
C TRP A 189 -17.17 9.41 14.69
N THR A 190 -17.69 9.99 15.77
CA THR A 190 -17.50 9.48 17.15
C THR A 190 -18.83 8.97 17.69
N GLN A 191 -18.81 8.17 18.75
CA GLN A 191 -20.05 7.66 19.36
C GLN A 191 -20.99 8.76 19.90
N ASN A 192 -20.45 9.96 20.18
CA ASN A 192 -21.21 11.14 20.59
C ASN A 192 -21.82 11.92 19.40
N ASP A 193 -21.49 11.57 18.16
CA ASP A 193 -21.94 12.24 16.95
C ASP A 193 -23.12 11.51 16.30
N ARG A 194 -24.14 12.26 15.88
CA ARG A 194 -25.27 11.69 15.12
C ARG A 194 -24.94 11.41 13.66
N HIS A 195 -23.93 12.09 13.11
CA HIS A 195 -23.53 12.02 11.71
C HIS A 195 -22.03 12.27 11.57
N PHE A 196 -21.42 11.82 10.47
CA PHE A 196 -20.06 12.19 10.09
C PHE A 196 -19.90 13.72 10.00
N ARG A 197 -18.89 14.27 10.69
CA ARG A 197 -18.48 15.68 10.59
C ARG A 197 -17.24 15.80 9.72
N GLU A 198 -17.10 16.92 9.01
CA GLU A 198 -15.85 17.21 8.29
C GLU A 198 -14.66 17.30 9.25
N PHE A 199 -13.51 16.81 8.80
CA PHE A 199 -12.26 16.80 9.55
C PHE A 199 -11.15 17.41 8.69
N SER A 200 -10.53 18.48 9.18
CA SER A 200 -9.55 19.30 8.46
C SER A 200 -8.21 19.46 9.19
N LYS A 201 -8.05 18.87 10.38
CA LYS A 201 -6.83 18.99 11.19
C LYS A 201 -5.80 17.95 10.77
N ASN A 202 -4.52 18.33 10.73
CA ASN A 202 -3.38 17.43 10.49
C ASN A 202 -3.48 16.58 9.19
N ILE A 203 -4.14 17.12 8.17
CA ILE A 203 -4.22 16.50 6.84
C ILE A 203 -3.21 17.17 5.91
N THR A 204 -2.43 16.37 5.20
CA THR A 204 -1.52 16.83 4.16
C THR A 204 -1.74 15.97 2.93
N THR A 205 -2.15 16.57 1.82
CA THR A 205 -2.32 15.87 0.53
C THR A 205 -1.10 16.12 -0.33
N ASP A 206 -0.55 15.05 -0.92
CA ASP A 206 0.60 15.11 -1.81
C ASP A 206 0.25 15.79 -3.13
N HIS A 207 1.30 16.16 -3.89
CA HIS A 207 1.12 16.58 -5.28
C HIS A 207 0.61 15.41 -6.12
N ILE A 208 -0.13 15.73 -7.18
CA ILE A 208 -0.62 14.72 -8.12
C ILE A 208 0.56 14.20 -8.95
N VAL A 209 0.72 12.89 -8.98
CA VAL A 209 1.76 12.19 -9.76
C VAL A 209 1.13 11.65 -11.03
N LYS A 210 1.74 11.92 -12.18
CA LYS A 210 1.31 11.41 -13.48
C LYS A 210 2.03 10.10 -13.80
N ASN A 211 1.27 9.09 -14.21
CA ASN A 211 1.76 7.77 -14.64
C ASN A 211 2.18 7.78 -16.11
N GLU A 212 2.96 6.77 -16.52
CA GLU A 212 3.37 6.56 -17.92
C GLU A 212 2.19 6.31 -18.87
N ASP A 213 1.12 5.67 -18.40
CA ASP A 213 -0.14 5.46 -19.13
C ASP A 213 -0.97 6.76 -19.30
N GLY A 214 -0.51 7.87 -18.72
CA GLY A 214 -1.16 9.18 -18.76
C GLY A 214 -2.27 9.39 -17.72
N THR A 215 -2.58 8.40 -16.89
CA THR A 215 -3.44 8.54 -15.71
C THR A 215 -2.71 9.22 -14.55
N PHE A 216 -3.42 9.48 -13.47
CA PHE A 216 -2.91 10.17 -12.28
C PHE A 216 -3.08 9.34 -11.00
N ASN A 217 -2.19 9.59 -10.05
CA ASN A 217 -2.23 9.10 -8.68
C ASN A 217 -2.11 10.28 -7.70
N ILE A 218 -2.72 10.17 -6.53
CA ILE A 218 -2.61 11.14 -5.43
C ILE A 218 -2.73 10.40 -4.10
N THR A 219 -2.10 10.92 -3.04
CA THR A 219 -2.23 10.39 -1.68
C THR A 219 -2.58 11.51 -0.71
N SER A 220 -3.62 11.31 0.10
CA SER A 220 -3.93 12.18 1.24
C SER A 220 -3.51 11.49 2.53
N HIS A 221 -2.69 12.19 3.33
CA HIS A 221 -2.19 11.70 4.62
C HIS A 221 -2.95 12.37 5.76
N LEU A 222 -3.44 11.56 6.69
CA LEU A 222 -4.08 11.97 7.93
C LEU A 222 -3.20 11.58 9.12
N ARG A 223 -2.69 12.56 9.86
CA ARG A 223 -1.82 12.33 11.02
C ARG A 223 -2.59 12.48 12.33
N LEU A 224 -2.77 11.38 13.04
CA LEU A 224 -3.49 11.32 14.31
C LEU A 224 -2.52 11.20 15.49
N LYS A 225 -2.82 11.95 16.54
CA LYS A 225 -2.28 11.77 17.90
C LYS A 225 -3.42 11.27 18.79
N PRO A 226 -3.79 9.99 18.69
CA PRO A 226 -5.02 9.47 19.29
C PRO A 226 -4.97 9.48 20.81
N SER A 227 -6.05 9.93 21.43
CA SER A 227 -6.30 9.84 22.87
C SER A 227 -7.18 8.63 23.20
N LEU A 228 -7.27 8.24 24.48
CA LEU A 228 -8.16 7.14 24.91
C LEU A 228 -9.64 7.43 24.60
N GLU A 229 -10.03 8.70 24.51
CA GLU A 229 -11.38 9.14 24.14
C GLU A 229 -11.67 8.94 22.64
N ASP A 230 -10.65 8.88 21.79
CA ASP A 230 -10.79 8.65 20.36
C ASP A 230 -10.96 7.15 20.01
N ASN A 231 -10.86 6.24 20.97
CA ASN A 231 -10.98 4.79 20.71
C ASN A 231 -12.36 4.43 20.13
N GLY A 232 -12.37 3.73 19.00
CA GLY A 232 -13.59 3.42 18.24
C GLY A 232 -14.08 4.54 17.32
N THR A 233 -13.37 5.68 17.22
CA THR A 233 -13.65 6.72 16.22
C THR A 233 -13.45 6.17 14.81
N ILE A 234 -14.42 6.46 13.93
CA ILE A 234 -14.34 6.11 12.51
C ILE A 234 -13.90 7.35 11.73
N TYR A 235 -12.79 7.22 11.00
CA TYR A 235 -12.32 8.21 10.04
C TYR A 235 -12.70 7.74 8.64
N GLN A 236 -13.27 8.63 7.84
CA GLN A 236 -13.76 8.34 6.50
C GLN A 236 -13.03 9.23 5.49
N CYS A 237 -12.33 8.61 4.54
CA CYS A 237 -11.82 9.30 3.35
C CYS A 237 -12.93 9.38 2.30
N VAL A 238 -13.19 10.58 1.81
CA VAL A 238 -14.29 10.89 0.89
C VAL A 238 -13.69 11.45 -0.40
N VAL A 239 -13.79 10.65 -1.47
CA VAL A 239 -13.22 10.92 -2.79
C VAL A 239 -14.33 11.30 -3.76
N TRP A 240 -14.22 12.49 -4.34
CA TRP A 240 -15.06 12.95 -5.44
C TRP A 240 -14.22 13.11 -6.71
N HIS A 241 -14.70 12.53 -7.81
CA HIS A 241 -14.07 12.62 -9.11
C HIS A 241 -15.13 12.47 -10.21
N VAL A 242 -14.94 13.14 -11.35
CA VAL A 242 -15.96 13.25 -12.42
C VAL A 242 -16.32 11.93 -13.12
N SER A 243 -15.53 10.87 -12.92
CA SER A 243 -15.80 9.53 -13.46
C SER A 243 -16.55 8.60 -12.49
N LEU A 244 -16.73 9.02 -11.24
CA LEU A 244 -17.49 8.28 -10.24
C LEU A 244 -18.99 8.64 -10.37
N PRO A 245 -19.91 7.66 -10.40
CA PRO A 245 -21.35 7.93 -10.47
C PRO A 245 -21.89 8.51 -9.16
N THR A 246 -21.26 8.16 -8.04
CA THR A 246 -21.54 8.66 -6.69
C THR A 246 -20.22 8.93 -5.97
N ILE A 247 -20.23 9.80 -4.97
CA ILE A 247 -19.07 10.02 -4.09
C ILE A 247 -18.63 8.68 -3.49
N GLN A 248 -17.32 8.42 -3.49
CA GLN A 248 -16.73 7.22 -2.90
C GLN A 248 -16.29 7.52 -1.46
N SER A 249 -16.68 6.68 -0.52
CA SER A 249 -16.30 6.78 0.90
C SER A 249 -15.59 5.49 1.34
N LEU A 250 -14.44 5.63 1.98
CA LEU A 250 -13.69 4.53 2.58
C LEU A 250 -13.57 4.80 4.08
N ASP A 251 -13.88 3.80 4.90
CA ASP A 251 -13.92 3.92 6.36
C ASP A 251 -12.73 3.21 7.01
N PHE A 252 -12.16 3.82 8.04
CA PHE A 252 -11.11 3.26 8.89
C PHE A 252 -11.49 3.47 10.36
N GLN A 253 -11.52 2.39 11.14
CA GLN A 253 -11.82 2.44 12.57
C GLN A 253 -10.52 2.48 13.37
N LEU A 254 -10.36 3.50 14.22
CA LEU A 254 -9.23 3.60 15.13
C LEU A 254 -9.43 2.66 16.33
N ILE A 255 -8.60 1.63 16.44
CA ILE A 255 -8.60 0.70 17.56
C ILE A 255 -7.34 0.91 18.41
N LEU A 256 -7.49 1.57 19.55
CA LEU A 256 -6.44 1.64 20.55
C LEU A 256 -6.44 0.37 21.38
N HIS A 257 -5.44 -0.48 21.16
CA HIS A 257 -5.09 -1.48 22.14
C HIS A 257 -4.56 -0.74 23.37
N PRO A 258 -5.09 -0.98 24.59
CA PRO A 258 -4.45 -0.47 25.78
C PRO A 258 -3.03 -1.05 25.81
N GLU A 259 -2.02 -0.17 25.80
CA GLU A 259 -0.66 -0.56 26.09
C GLU A 259 -0.74 -1.21 27.48
N SER A 260 -0.57 -2.53 27.54
CA SER A 260 -0.75 -3.27 28.78
C SER A 260 0.26 -2.70 29.75
N GLU A 261 -0.22 -1.97 30.76
CA GLU A 261 0.62 -1.43 31.80
C GLU A 261 1.48 -2.60 32.26
N LYS A 262 2.80 -2.48 32.08
CA LYS A 262 3.74 -3.44 32.63
C LYS A 262 3.64 -3.27 34.12
N LYS A 263 2.66 -3.97 34.71
CA LYS A 263 2.34 -4.00 36.12
C LYS A 263 3.55 -4.65 36.77
N THR A 264 4.54 -3.82 37.07
CA THR A 264 5.83 -4.23 37.60
C THR A 264 5.52 -5.04 38.84
N ASP A 265 5.93 -6.31 38.76
CA ASP A 265 5.18 -7.36 39.43
C ASP A 265 5.37 -7.25 40.95
N TRP A 266 4.43 -6.55 41.60
CA TRP A 266 4.45 -6.27 43.03
C TRP A 266 4.49 -7.58 43.83
N LEU A 267 3.92 -8.64 43.27
CA LEU A 267 4.01 -10.00 43.79
C LEU A 267 5.47 -10.51 43.76
N SER A 268 6.18 -10.38 42.64
CA SER A 268 7.61 -10.69 42.57
C SER A 268 8.46 -9.88 43.55
N ILE A 269 8.23 -8.56 43.67
CA ILE A 269 8.97 -7.72 44.63
C ILE A 269 8.67 -8.14 46.08
N GLY A 270 7.40 -8.36 46.42
CA GLY A 270 6.99 -8.83 47.75
C GLY A 270 7.59 -10.19 48.11
N MET A 271 7.61 -11.14 47.17
CA MET A 271 8.21 -12.46 47.35
C MET A 271 9.72 -12.37 47.59
N ILE A 272 10.45 -11.51 46.85
CA ILE A 272 11.88 -11.27 47.07
C ILE A 272 12.13 -10.74 48.49
N VAL A 273 11.33 -9.77 48.97
CA VAL A 273 11.46 -9.23 50.33
C VAL A 273 11.19 -10.30 51.40
N VAL A 274 10.16 -11.14 51.23
CA VAL A 274 9.85 -12.24 52.17
C VAL A 274 10.99 -13.27 52.22
N ILE A 275 11.59 -13.62 51.07
CA ILE A 275 12.73 -14.54 51.00
C ILE A 275 13.95 -13.94 51.73
N ILE A 276 14.25 -12.66 51.52
CA ILE A 276 15.36 -11.97 52.20
C ILE A 276 15.16 -11.97 53.72
N ILE A 277 13.96 -11.62 54.20
CA ILE A 277 13.63 -11.65 55.64
C ILE A 277 13.78 -13.07 56.21
N GLY A 278 13.28 -14.08 55.49
CA GLY A 278 13.42 -15.49 55.88
C GLY A 278 14.89 -15.91 56.04
N LEU A 279 15.75 -15.55 55.07
CA LEU A 279 17.18 -15.82 55.13
C LEU A 279 17.87 -15.12 56.31
N ILE A 280 17.53 -13.86 56.59
CA ILE A 280 18.08 -13.11 57.75
C ILE A 280 17.72 -13.80 59.08
N ILE A 281 16.47 -14.24 59.23
CA ILE A 281 16.01 -14.97 60.43
C ILE A 281 16.76 -16.30 60.57
N LEU A 282 16.93 -17.04 59.47
CA LEU A 282 17.65 -18.32 59.45
C LEU A 282 19.13 -18.14 59.82
N LEU A 283 19.76 -17.06 59.33
CA LEU A 283 21.15 -16.70 59.62
C LEU A 283 21.31 -16.26 61.10
N TYR A 284 20.37 -15.49 61.65
CA TYR A 284 20.33 -15.17 63.08
C TYR A 284 20.20 -16.43 63.95
N ILE A 285 19.29 -17.35 63.59
CA ILE A 285 19.14 -18.64 64.30
C ILE A 285 20.44 -19.45 64.22
N PHE A 286 21.08 -19.51 63.05
CA PHE A 286 22.36 -20.22 62.87
C PHE A 286 23.48 -19.63 63.76
N LEU A 287 23.65 -18.29 63.76
CA LEU A 287 24.62 -17.61 64.62
C LEU A 287 24.34 -17.84 66.11
N LYS A 288 23.07 -17.74 66.53
CA LYS A 288 22.65 -18.01 67.91
C LYS A 288 22.94 -19.46 68.28
N THR A 289 22.61 -20.42 67.43
CA THR A 289 22.86 -21.86 67.64
C THR A 289 24.36 -22.17 67.72
N ARG A 290 25.20 -21.48 66.94
CA ARG A 290 26.66 -21.59 67.00
C ARG A 290 27.21 -21.04 68.33
N SER A 291 26.64 -19.95 68.84
CA SER A 291 26.94 -19.43 70.18
C SER A 291 26.56 -20.41 71.30
N VAL A 292 25.36 -21.03 71.26
CA VAL A 292 24.96 -22.03 72.27
C VAL A 292 25.80 -23.32 72.17
N LYS A 293 26.21 -23.74 70.96
CA LYS A 293 27.14 -24.87 70.77
C LYS A 293 28.54 -24.55 71.34
N CYS A 294 29.06 -23.33 71.16
CA CYS A 294 30.27 -22.87 71.85
C CYS A 294 30.10 -22.87 73.37
N TRP A 295 28.97 -22.40 73.91
CA TRP A 295 28.73 -22.40 75.35
C TRP A 295 28.70 -23.83 75.93
N LYS A 296 28.04 -24.78 75.26
CA LYS A 296 28.09 -26.20 75.64
C LYS A 296 29.50 -26.81 75.57
N TRP A 297 30.30 -26.47 74.56
CA TRP A 297 31.71 -26.92 74.49
C TRP A 297 32.60 -26.30 75.58
N CYS A 298 32.39 -25.03 75.94
CA CYS A 298 33.11 -24.38 77.04
C CYS A 298 32.72 -24.94 78.42
N LEU A 299 31.44 -25.26 78.64
CA LEU A 299 30.98 -25.92 79.87
C LEU A 299 31.55 -27.34 79.99
N LEU A 300 31.58 -28.12 78.90
CA LEU A 300 32.13 -29.48 78.91
C LEU A 300 33.64 -29.49 79.23
N LYS A 301 34.42 -28.54 78.70
CA LYS A 301 35.84 -28.38 79.08
C LYS A 301 36.03 -28.09 80.58
N ARG A 302 35.10 -27.34 81.21
CA ARG A 302 35.19 -27.00 82.65
C ARG A 302 34.92 -28.21 83.56
N VAL A 303 34.04 -29.13 83.12
CA VAL A 303 33.77 -30.39 83.82
C VAL A 303 34.92 -31.39 83.66
N CYS A 304 35.45 -31.57 82.44
CA CYS A 304 36.59 -32.46 82.22
C CYS A 304 37.84 -32.07 83.04
N ALA A 305 38.11 -30.78 83.23
CA ALA A 305 39.25 -30.32 84.03
C ALA A 305 39.17 -30.79 85.49
N HIS A 306 37.99 -30.75 86.13
CA HIS A 306 37.82 -31.23 87.50
C HIS A 306 37.93 -32.75 87.63
N VAL A 307 37.47 -33.52 86.63
CA VAL A 307 37.57 -34.99 86.65
C VAL A 307 39.02 -35.47 86.48
N VAL A 308 39.81 -34.81 85.61
CA VAL A 308 41.25 -35.12 85.45
C VAL A 308 42.04 -34.78 86.71
N GLN A 309 41.72 -33.67 87.40
CA GLN A 309 42.36 -33.30 88.66
C GLN A 309 42.17 -34.37 89.74
N LEU A 310 40.95 -34.93 89.86
CA LEU A 310 40.61 -35.98 90.83
C LEU A 310 41.31 -37.32 90.53
N PHE A 311 41.47 -37.69 89.26
CA PHE A 311 42.19 -38.90 88.88
C PHE A 311 43.70 -38.80 89.18
N MET A 312 44.31 -37.63 88.95
CA MET A 312 45.74 -37.41 89.22
C MET A 312 46.08 -37.43 90.72
N THR A 313 45.15 -37.04 91.60
CA THR A 313 45.33 -37.13 93.07
C THR A 313 45.05 -38.52 93.65
N LEU A 314 44.33 -39.39 92.93
CA LEU A 314 44.07 -40.77 93.34
C LEU A 314 45.20 -41.72 92.90
N TRP A 315 45.85 -41.44 91.77
CA TRP A 315 46.96 -42.22 91.23
C TRP A 315 48.25 -42.12 92.07
N SER A 316 48.43 -41.07 92.87
CA SER A 316 49.64 -40.83 93.66
C SER A 316 49.71 -41.58 95.01
N VAL A 317 48.66 -42.32 95.40
CA VAL A 317 48.57 -42.97 96.74
C VAL A 317 48.66 -44.50 96.68
N VAL A 318 48.62 -45.12 95.49
CA VAL A 318 48.40 -46.59 95.36
C VAL A 318 49.63 -47.39 94.87
N CYS A 319 50.68 -46.74 94.36
CA CYS A 319 51.83 -47.45 93.74
C CYS A 319 53.19 -47.10 94.34
N GLN A 320 53.50 -47.65 95.53
CA GLN A 320 54.87 -47.99 95.93
C GLN A 320 55.12 -49.48 95.63
N ALA A 321 56.28 -49.78 95.05
CA ALA A 321 56.67 -51.07 94.45
C ALA A 321 57.00 -52.15 95.53
N PRO A 322 57.29 -53.45 95.22
CA PRO A 322 58.24 -53.88 94.18
C PRO A 322 58.05 -55.26 93.44
N LEU A 323 58.82 -55.40 92.34
CA LEU A 323 59.49 -56.61 91.80
C LEU A 323 58.75 -57.94 91.56
N SER A 324 58.83 -58.47 90.33
CA SER A 324 59.80 -59.54 89.98
C SER A 324 59.75 -60.02 88.51
N MET A 325 60.93 -60.33 87.96
CA MET A 325 61.29 -61.29 86.89
C MET A 325 60.60 -61.29 85.51
N GLU A 326 61.18 -61.86 84.43
CA GLU A 326 62.57 -61.95 83.92
C GLU A 326 62.50 -62.49 82.47
N PHE A 327 63.64 -62.60 81.78
CA PHE A 327 63.89 -63.07 80.40
C PHE A 327 63.44 -62.13 79.26
N SER A 328 64.20 -61.77 78.23
CA SER A 328 65.59 -61.98 77.76
C SER A 328 65.55 -62.32 76.26
N LYS A 329 65.87 -61.33 75.41
CA LYS A 329 66.72 -61.39 74.18
C LYS A 329 66.34 -62.40 73.05
N GLN A 330 66.72 -62.20 71.78
CA GLN A 330 67.82 -61.43 71.19
C GLN A 330 67.58 -61.11 69.69
N GLU A 331 68.25 -60.06 69.16
CA GLU A 331 68.66 -59.84 67.74
C GLU A 331 67.60 -59.79 66.59
N HIS A 332 67.87 -59.32 65.36
CA HIS A 332 68.62 -58.14 64.82
C HIS A 332 68.34 -58.04 63.29
N TRP A 333 68.66 -56.89 62.66
CA TRP A 333 68.71 -56.57 61.21
C TRP A 333 67.43 -56.38 60.35
N ASN A 334 67.28 -55.12 59.90
CA ASN A 334 66.87 -54.53 58.60
C ASN A 334 66.36 -55.39 57.41
N GLY A 335 65.43 -54.83 56.62
CA GLY A 335 65.29 -55.12 55.18
C GLY A 335 63.95 -54.77 54.49
N LEU A 336 63.99 -53.93 53.44
CA LEU A 336 62.98 -53.81 52.34
C LEU A 336 63.33 -54.83 51.21
N PRO A 337 62.53 -55.07 50.12
CA PRO A 337 61.30 -54.43 49.59
C PRO A 337 60.16 -55.39 49.07
N PHE A 338 59.19 -54.83 48.31
CA PHE A 338 58.13 -55.37 47.39
C PHE A 338 58.40 -56.70 46.62
N PRO A 339 57.40 -57.45 46.01
CA PRO A 339 56.24 -56.96 45.19
C PRO A 339 54.92 -57.83 45.13
N SER A 340 54.01 -57.55 44.17
CA SER A 340 52.80 -58.33 43.73
C SER A 340 53.10 -59.18 42.46
N PRO A 341 52.31 -60.20 41.97
CA PRO A 341 50.98 -60.02 41.27
C PRO A 341 50.00 -61.26 41.14
N GLY A 342 48.81 -61.09 40.48
CA GLY A 342 47.96 -62.03 39.65
C GLY A 342 47.54 -63.47 40.13
N ALA A 343 46.49 -64.16 39.63
CA ALA A 343 45.44 -63.93 38.59
C ALA A 343 44.21 -64.93 38.72
N PHE A 344 43.24 -64.90 37.77
CA PHE A 344 41.92 -65.63 37.71
C PHE A 344 41.98 -67.15 37.36
N PRO A 345 40.84 -67.90 37.30
CA PRO A 345 40.04 -68.05 36.05
C PRO A 345 38.48 -68.13 36.21
N ASN A 346 37.75 -68.23 35.08
CA ASN A 346 36.28 -68.27 34.89
C ASN A 346 35.90 -69.36 33.83
N PRO A 347 34.67 -69.93 33.75
CA PRO A 347 33.82 -69.84 32.51
C PRO A 347 32.26 -69.86 32.75
N GLU A 348 31.43 -69.05 32.06
CA GLU A 348 30.64 -69.30 30.79
C GLU A 348 29.21 -69.89 31.08
N ILE A 349 28.06 -69.70 30.37
CA ILE A 349 27.71 -69.42 28.95
C ILE A 349 26.42 -68.51 28.83
N GLU A 350 26.26 -67.78 27.71
CA GLU A 350 25.04 -67.00 27.31
C GLU A 350 24.09 -67.87 26.40
N PRO A 351 23.66 -67.60 25.13
CA PRO A 351 23.44 -66.37 24.34
C PRO A 351 22.04 -66.18 23.69
N LYS A 352 21.63 -64.94 23.31
CA LYS A 352 21.20 -64.57 21.91
C LYS A 352 20.55 -63.18 21.66
N SER A 353 21.12 -62.49 20.66
CA SER A 353 20.54 -61.38 19.85
C SER A 353 19.99 -61.88 18.49
N PRO A 354 19.57 -61.03 17.51
CA PRO A 354 20.53 -60.48 16.51
C PRO A 354 20.16 -59.09 15.87
N ALA A 355 20.95 -58.67 14.86
CA ALA A 355 20.90 -57.37 14.16
C ALA A 355 21.06 -57.50 12.61
N PHE A 356 21.38 -56.38 11.90
CA PHE A 356 21.76 -56.22 10.46
C PHE A 356 20.61 -56.13 9.39
N GLN A 357 20.72 -55.50 8.19
CA GLN A 357 21.80 -54.89 7.33
C GLN A 357 21.19 -53.69 6.51
N VAL A 358 21.86 -52.56 6.15
CA VAL A 358 22.72 -52.21 4.96
C VAL A 358 21.93 -52.15 3.62
N ASP A 359 22.03 -51.19 2.65
CA ASP A 359 23.13 -50.31 2.14
C ASP A 359 22.64 -49.05 1.32
N SER A 360 23.58 -48.15 0.93
CA SER A 360 23.65 -47.35 -0.35
C SER A 360 22.66 -46.18 -0.65
N LEU A 361 22.99 -45.03 -1.31
CA LEU A 361 24.23 -44.45 -1.93
C LEU A 361 24.19 -42.89 -2.06
N LEU A 362 25.37 -42.25 -1.95
CA LEU A 362 25.90 -41.02 -2.62
C LEU A 362 25.31 -39.57 -2.50
N LEU A 363 26.27 -38.66 -2.22
CA LEU A 363 26.49 -37.28 -2.73
C LEU A 363 25.84 -36.03 -2.07
N GLU A 364 26.58 -35.51 -1.08
CA GLU A 364 27.01 -34.10 -0.88
C GLU A 364 27.46 -33.35 -2.16
N PRO A 365 27.85 -32.04 -2.13
CA PRO A 365 27.91 -31.04 -1.02
C PRO A 365 27.16 -29.71 -1.41
N LEU A 366 27.31 -28.50 -0.84
CA LEU A 366 28.25 -27.81 0.09
C LEU A 366 27.43 -26.67 0.76
N GLY A 367 27.43 -26.41 2.08
CA GLY A 367 28.56 -25.95 2.89
C GLY A 367 28.77 -24.44 2.69
N LYS A 368 28.11 -23.52 3.41
CA LYS A 368 28.45 -23.02 4.77
C LYS A 368 29.96 -22.74 4.95
N LEU A 369 30.32 -21.55 5.45
CA LEU A 369 30.79 -21.43 6.85
C LEU A 369 30.88 -19.97 7.36
N GLU A 370 30.66 -19.81 8.67
CA GLU A 370 31.19 -18.75 9.53
C GLU A 370 32.76 -18.83 9.60
N ASP A 371 33.59 -18.02 10.26
CA ASP A 371 33.42 -17.03 11.34
C ASP A 371 34.68 -16.12 11.44
N GLU A 372 34.56 -15.11 12.32
CA GLU A 372 35.56 -14.60 13.24
C GLU A 372 36.63 -13.54 12.91
N ARG A 373 37.04 -12.90 14.01
CA ARG A 373 37.76 -11.63 14.14
C ARG A 373 39.26 -11.84 14.22
N HIS A 374 40.05 -10.84 13.79
CA HIS A 374 41.31 -10.50 14.45
C HIS A 374 41.64 -9.00 14.32
N CYS A 375 42.36 -8.46 15.31
CA CYS A 375 42.68 -7.04 15.45
C CYS A 375 44.19 -6.80 15.39
N LYS A 376 44.65 -5.80 14.60
CA LYS A 376 45.83 -4.99 14.97
C LYS A 376 45.99 -3.70 14.16
N GLN A 377 46.45 -2.65 14.84
CA GLN A 377 46.79 -1.33 14.28
C GLN A 377 48.18 -1.32 13.60
N ARG A 378 48.34 -0.52 12.54
CA ARG A 378 49.23 0.67 12.59
C ARG A 378 49.07 1.62 11.40
N LEU A 379 48.95 2.91 11.74
CA LEU A 379 49.67 4.09 11.23
C LEU A 379 50.05 4.16 9.74
N LEU A 380 49.53 5.20 9.08
CA LEU A 380 50.38 6.19 8.39
C LEU A 380 49.64 7.54 8.29
N GLU A 381 50.36 8.61 8.64
CA GLU A 381 50.04 10.02 8.36
C GLU A 381 50.14 10.24 6.82
N ASP A 382 49.57 11.28 6.19
CA ASP A 382 50.06 12.65 6.30
C ASP A 382 49.18 13.70 5.55
N LYS A 383 49.27 14.96 6.03
CA LYS A 383 49.04 16.28 5.40
C LYS A 383 48.15 16.48 4.15
N GLY A 384 47.25 17.47 4.27
CA GLY A 384 47.24 18.61 3.32
C GLY A 384 47.90 19.83 3.99
N PRO A 385 47.70 21.09 3.52
CA PRO A 385 47.16 21.55 2.24
C PRO A 385 48.09 22.59 1.54
N SER A 386 47.74 23.06 0.33
CA SER A 386 48.21 24.37 -0.15
C SER A 386 47.25 25.03 -1.15
N LYS A 387 47.33 26.36 -1.22
CA LYS A 387 46.46 27.31 -1.93
C LYS A 387 47.27 27.97 -3.04
N LEU A 388 46.68 28.24 -4.20
CA LEU A 388 47.17 29.30 -5.10
C LEU A 388 46.01 29.97 -5.86
N GLU A 389 45.88 31.27 -5.65
CA GLU A 389 45.17 32.21 -6.53
C GLU A 389 45.98 32.42 -7.83
N LEU A 390 45.31 32.83 -8.92
CA LEU A 390 45.42 34.23 -9.40
C LEU A 390 44.35 34.57 -10.45
N ASP A 391 43.53 35.59 -10.11
CA ASP A 391 42.96 36.71 -10.88
C ASP A 391 42.99 36.67 -12.44
N GLN A 392 41.97 37.17 -13.17
CA GLN A 392 41.57 38.60 -13.17
C GLN A 392 40.18 38.88 -13.79
N MET A 393 39.43 39.75 -13.10
CA MET A 393 38.81 41.03 -13.56
C MET A 393 38.04 41.06 -14.89
N THR A 394 36.70 41.21 -14.88
CA THR A 394 35.92 42.48 -14.89
C THR A 394 36.18 43.44 -16.06
N ALA A 395 35.14 43.74 -16.86
CA ALA A 395 34.63 45.11 -17.07
C ALA A 395 33.36 45.17 -17.96
N SER A 396 32.54 46.20 -17.73
CA SER A 396 31.54 46.84 -18.62
C SER A 396 30.46 45.99 -19.33
N SER A 397 29.15 46.25 -19.23
CA SER A 397 28.40 47.53 -19.27
C SER A 397 28.45 48.28 -20.61
N THR A 398 27.23 48.51 -21.13
CA THR A 398 26.74 49.57 -22.03
C THR A 398 27.09 49.59 -23.54
N HIS A 399 25.99 49.58 -24.33
CA HIS A 399 25.65 50.41 -25.50
C HIS A 399 25.89 49.94 -26.95
N GLN A 400 24.77 50.01 -27.73
CA GLN A 400 24.64 50.21 -29.20
C GLN A 400 25.24 49.14 -30.14
N GLN A 401 24.76 48.88 -31.36
CA GLN A 401 23.64 49.38 -32.19
C GLN A 401 23.24 48.20 -33.13
N ILE A 402 21.98 48.01 -33.54
CA ILE A 402 21.29 48.59 -34.72
C ILE A 402 19.80 48.28 -34.56
#